data_AF-A0AAV2QJK1-F1
#
_entry.id   AF-A0AAV2QJK1-F1
#
_cell.length_a   1.000
_cell.length_b   1.000
_cell.length_c   1.000
_cell.angle_alpha   90.00
_cell.angle_beta   90.00
_cell.angle_gamma   90.00
#
_symmetry.space_group_name_H-M   'P 1'
#
loop_
_entity.id
_entity.type
_entity.pdbx_description
1 polymer ?
#
loop_
_entity_poly.entity_id
_entity_poly.type
_entity_poly.pdbx_seq_one_letter_code
_entity_poly.pdbx_strand_id
1 'polypeptide(L)'
;MRVQVLYSRQLRAICFIILSICLTFLIILTPASKHLDNADQRLVSISSPTTAVPTCLPHTHVFFLKTHKCASSTLQNIFLRYGYMKNLTFALPSGANYLGNPGDFKYSMIPKYLMPTSGKVDIFAVHTRLSPDHNKVMPEDTKWVTAVREPVSLYESLFNFFGMKNSYKFNLDEMATKPLEELMKLPRYGDKFGKNQMLFDMGYKDNMTVAELMVAIKKVDKKFDLVLVAEHLDESLILLKELLCWSLHDVVFFTKNARRADVKKEKMPLETREAILQLNSADSLLYNHFLAKHKLAVEKFGIQKMADEVASLRGLRDEYFEDCGVKEVKGKDPSLEFKEYSGLVSSYVIGNNTDENCLVLSLPELPLLSALRKYQKEKFVIEGHA
;
A
#
# COMPACT_ATOMS: atom_id res chain seq x y z
N MET A 1 -58.87 -65.47 -30.48
CA MET A 1 -59.10 -64.66 -29.26
C MET A 1 -57.75 -64.15 -28.72
N ARG A 2 -57.11 -63.17 -29.39
CA ARG A 2 -55.87 -62.49 -28.95
C ARG A 2 -55.52 -61.24 -29.79
N VAL A 3 -56.52 -60.53 -30.34
CA VAL A 3 -56.28 -59.34 -31.21
C VAL A 3 -57.09 -58.09 -30.80
N GLN A 4 -58.05 -58.19 -29.87
CA GLN A 4 -58.85 -57.03 -29.41
C GLN A 4 -58.33 -56.32 -28.14
N VAL A 5 -57.22 -56.75 -27.53
CA VAL A 5 -56.71 -56.18 -26.25
C VAL A 5 -55.49 -55.25 -26.43
N LEU A 6 -54.87 -55.20 -27.61
CA LEU A 6 -53.69 -54.36 -27.87
C LEU A 6 -54.01 -52.95 -28.42
N TYR A 7 -55.20 -52.73 -28.99
CA TYR A 7 -55.59 -51.42 -29.54
C TYR A 7 -56.09 -50.41 -28.48
N SER A 8 -56.56 -50.87 -27.31
CA SER A 8 -57.11 -49.97 -26.27
C SER A 8 -56.05 -49.33 -25.36
N ARG A 9 -54.81 -49.86 -25.34
CA ARG A 9 -53.72 -49.34 -24.50
C ARG A 9 -52.92 -48.23 -25.18
N GLN A 10 -52.81 -48.20 -26.51
CA GLN A 10 -52.12 -47.11 -27.22
C GLN A 10 -52.97 -45.83 -27.33
N LEU A 11 -54.30 -45.92 -27.49
CA LEU A 11 -55.17 -44.75 -27.49
C LEU A 11 -55.22 -44.01 -26.14
N ARG A 12 -55.12 -44.74 -25.01
CA ARG A 12 -55.10 -44.11 -23.68
C ARG A 12 -53.82 -43.32 -23.43
N ALA A 13 -52.67 -43.80 -23.89
CA ALA A 13 -51.40 -43.09 -23.72
C ALA A 13 -51.33 -41.79 -24.55
N ILE A 14 -51.90 -41.78 -25.75
CA ILE A 14 -51.93 -40.60 -26.63
C ILE A 14 -52.89 -39.53 -26.07
N CYS A 15 -54.04 -39.91 -25.51
CA CYS A 15 -54.96 -38.95 -24.87
C CYS A 15 -54.35 -38.26 -23.64
N PHE A 16 -53.54 -38.96 -22.82
CA PHE A 16 -52.88 -38.34 -21.65
C PHE A 16 -51.79 -37.33 -22.03
N ILE A 17 -51.07 -37.56 -23.14
CA ILE A 17 -50.04 -36.64 -23.62
C ILE A 17 -50.68 -35.38 -24.20
N ILE A 18 -51.79 -35.49 -24.94
CA ILE A 18 -52.51 -34.34 -25.50
C ILE A 18 -53.18 -33.50 -24.39
N LEU A 19 -53.75 -34.13 -23.35
CA LEU A 19 -54.37 -33.40 -22.23
C LEU A 19 -53.36 -32.56 -21.42
N SER A 20 -52.14 -33.05 -21.25
CA SER A 20 -51.07 -32.38 -20.48
C SER A 20 -50.46 -31.19 -21.24
N ILE A 21 -50.35 -31.29 -22.57
CA ILE A 21 -49.89 -30.19 -23.43
C ILE A 21 -50.95 -29.08 -23.53
N CYS A 22 -52.25 -29.43 -23.51
CA CYS A 22 -53.33 -28.42 -23.47
C CYS A 22 -53.46 -27.69 -22.12
N LEU A 23 -53.20 -28.37 -20.99
CA LEU A 23 -53.26 -27.73 -19.65
C LEU A 23 -52.11 -26.74 -19.42
N THR A 24 -50.92 -27.00 -19.99
CA THR A 24 -49.75 -26.12 -19.85
C THR A 24 -49.84 -24.87 -20.73
N PHE A 25 -50.52 -24.95 -21.88
CA PHE A 25 -50.80 -23.77 -22.72
C PHE A 25 -51.93 -22.87 -22.18
N LEU A 26 -52.86 -23.39 -21.37
CA LEU A 26 -53.96 -22.59 -20.80
C LEU A 26 -53.54 -21.69 -19.63
N ILE A 27 -52.43 -22.00 -18.95
CA ILE A 27 -51.92 -21.21 -17.81
C ILE A 27 -51.11 -19.98 -18.28
N ILE A 28 -50.67 -19.95 -19.54
CA ILE A 28 -49.84 -18.87 -20.10
C ILE A 28 -50.69 -17.72 -20.71
N LEU A 29 -52.02 -17.86 -20.78
CA LEU A 29 -52.89 -16.90 -21.49
C LEU A 29 -54.09 -16.39 -20.66
N THR A 30 -53.91 -16.09 -19.37
CA THR A 30 -54.90 -15.30 -18.61
C THR A 30 -54.32 -13.95 -18.17
N PRO A 31 -54.78 -12.82 -18.74
CA PRO A 31 -54.48 -11.50 -18.23
C PRO A 31 -55.57 -11.12 -17.22
N ALA A 32 -55.20 -10.91 -15.96
CA ALA A 32 -56.12 -10.36 -14.96
C ALA A 32 -55.46 -9.17 -14.25
N SER A 33 -55.74 -8.01 -14.83
CA SER A 33 -55.68 -6.68 -14.20
C SER A 33 -56.72 -6.57 -13.07
N LYS A 34 -56.57 -5.49 -12.27
CA LYS A 34 -57.41 -4.94 -11.18
C LYS A 34 -56.88 -5.29 -9.78
N HIS A 35 -56.78 -4.38 -8.81
CA HIS A 35 -57.29 -3.02 -8.66
C HIS A 35 -56.49 -2.33 -7.53
N LEU A 36 -56.17 -1.05 -7.68
CA LEU A 36 -55.88 -0.17 -6.54
C LEU A 36 -57.16 -0.05 -5.69
N ASP A 37 -57.05 -0.14 -4.37
CA ASP A 37 -57.52 0.92 -3.46
C ASP A 37 -57.13 0.68 -1.99
N ASN A 38 -56.56 1.74 -1.43
CA ASN A 38 -56.38 2.17 -0.03
C ASN A 38 -56.78 1.25 1.13
N ALA A 39 -55.78 0.94 1.97
CA ALA A 39 -55.95 0.89 3.42
C ALA A 39 -54.81 1.68 4.09
N ASP A 40 -55.21 2.63 4.91
CA ASP A 40 -54.43 3.73 5.46
C ASP A 40 -53.66 3.34 6.74
N GLN A 41 -52.60 4.09 7.01
CA GLN A 41 -51.95 4.33 8.31
C GLN A 41 -51.32 3.17 9.10
N ARG A 42 -49.99 3.04 8.97
CA ARG A 42 -48.97 3.38 10.00
C ARG A 42 -47.59 2.91 9.53
N LEU A 43 -46.93 3.71 8.70
CA LEU A 43 -45.49 3.59 8.48
C LEU A 43 -44.81 4.70 9.28
N VAL A 44 -44.22 4.27 10.40
CA VAL A 44 -43.21 5.01 11.14
C VAL A 44 -42.10 5.39 10.17
N SER A 45 -41.87 6.68 10.02
CA SER A 45 -40.76 7.24 9.25
C SER A 45 -39.43 6.85 9.91
N ILE A 46 -38.86 5.73 9.48
CA ILE A 46 -37.43 5.48 9.69
C ILE A 46 -36.72 6.28 8.60
N SER A 47 -36.32 7.51 8.94
CA SER A 47 -35.34 8.24 8.17
C SER A 47 -34.06 7.39 8.12
N SER A 48 -33.79 6.79 6.96
CA SER A 48 -32.50 6.23 6.64
C SER A 48 -31.44 7.32 6.81
N PRO A 49 -30.30 7.05 7.47
CA PRO A 49 -29.19 7.98 7.49
C PRO A 49 -28.75 8.16 6.04
N THR A 50 -28.85 9.39 5.55
CA THR A 50 -28.42 9.80 4.23
C THR A 50 -26.93 9.47 4.12
N THR A 51 -26.58 8.45 3.33
CA THR A 51 -25.20 8.21 2.95
C THR A 51 -24.72 9.45 2.20
N ALA A 52 -23.88 10.25 2.86
CA ALA A 52 -23.29 11.42 2.24
C ALA A 52 -22.59 10.98 0.95
N VAL A 53 -23.01 11.56 -0.18
CA VAL A 53 -22.32 11.38 -1.46
C VAL A 53 -20.85 11.77 -1.25
N PRO A 54 -19.87 10.92 -1.65
CA PRO A 54 -18.46 11.27 -1.52
C PRO A 54 -18.21 12.64 -2.17
N THR A 55 -17.57 13.54 -1.44
CA THR A 55 -17.31 14.93 -1.87
C THR A 55 -16.32 15.02 -3.03
N CYS A 56 -15.65 13.92 -3.38
CA CYS A 56 -14.73 13.81 -4.51
C CYS A 56 -14.60 12.35 -5.00
N LEU A 57 -14.07 12.18 -6.21
CA LEU A 57 -13.80 10.87 -6.82
C LEU A 57 -12.44 10.32 -6.34
N PRO A 58 -12.32 9.01 -6.06
CA PRO A 58 -11.06 8.40 -5.67
C PRO A 58 -9.96 8.60 -6.71
N HIS A 59 -8.83 9.14 -6.29
CA HIS A 59 -7.68 9.41 -7.15
C HIS A 59 -6.95 8.12 -7.53
N THR A 60 -6.42 8.04 -8.74
CA THR A 60 -5.79 6.82 -9.30
C THR A 60 -4.31 6.98 -9.61
N HIS A 61 -3.85 8.19 -9.95
CA HIS A 61 -2.46 8.42 -10.35
C HIS A 61 -1.60 8.82 -9.14
N VAL A 62 -0.80 7.89 -8.63
CA VAL A 62 -0.01 8.10 -7.41
C VAL A 62 1.45 7.73 -7.63
N PHE A 63 2.32 8.69 -7.33
CA PHE A 63 3.74 8.45 -7.19
C PHE A 63 4.11 8.42 -5.71
N PHE A 64 4.60 7.28 -5.23
CA PHE A 64 5.16 7.13 -3.91
C PHE A 64 6.69 6.99 -3.98
N LEU A 65 7.42 8.02 -3.56
CA LEU A 65 8.84 7.88 -3.30
C LEU A 65 9.03 7.05 -2.03
N LYS A 66 9.37 5.78 -2.23
CA LYS A 66 9.63 4.83 -1.15
C LYS A 66 10.99 5.08 -0.48
N THR A 67 11.03 6.04 0.44
CA THR A 67 12.19 6.32 1.30
C THR A 67 12.49 5.14 2.22
N HIS A 68 13.76 4.79 2.37
CA HIS A 68 14.13 3.60 3.11
C HIS A 68 13.82 3.72 4.60
N LYS A 69 13.23 2.65 5.15
CA LYS A 69 12.92 2.49 6.59
C LYS A 69 11.93 3.51 7.16
N CYS A 70 11.18 4.24 6.33
CA CYS A 70 10.17 5.22 6.75
C CYS A 70 8.74 4.65 6.68
N ALA A 71 8.47 3.51 7.34
CA ALA A 71 7.21 2.74 7.16
C ALA A 71 6.94 2.34 5.68
N SER A 72 8.01 2.24 4.91
CA SER A 72 7.96 2.24 3.45
C SER A 72 7.32 1.00 2.83
N SER A 73 7.47 -0.17 3.45
CA SER A 73 6.85 -1.42 2.97
C SER A 73 5.35 -1.45 3.24
N THR A 74 4.89 -0.85 4.34
CA THR A 74 3.46 -0.65 4.63
C THR A 74 2.82 0.23 3.57
N LEU A 75 3.39 1.42 3.35
CA LEU A 75 2.87 2.37 2.37
C LEU A 75 2.89 1.81 0.95
N GLN A 76 3.97 1.11 0.58
CA GLN A 76 4.04 0.41 -0.70
C GLN A 76 2.90 -0.61 -0.85
N ASN A 77 2.63 -1.43 0.16
CA ASN A 77 1.52 -2.39 0.08
C ASN A 77 0.17 -1.68 -0.11
N ILE A 78 -0.08 -0.58 0.61
CA ILE A 78 -1.30 0.23 0.46
C ILE A 78 -1.47 0.69 -1.00
N PHE A 79 -0.45 1.33 -1.60
CA PHE A 79 -0.54 1.83 -2.98
C PHE A 79 -0.66 0.71 -4.02
N LEU A 80 0.13 -0.36 -3.86
CA LEU A 80 0.11 -1.48 -4.78
C LEU A 80 -1.20 -2.27 -4.71
N ARG A 81 -1.74 -2.48 -3.51
CA ARG A 81 -3.04 -3.10 -3.29
C ARG A 81 -4.15 -2.26 -3.90
N TYR A 82 -4.17 -0.96 -3.63
CA TYR A 82 -5.19 -0.08 -4.20
C TYR A 82 -5.19 -0.16 -5.73
N GLY A 83 -4.01 -0.06 -6.35
CA GLY A 83 -3.88 -0.21 -7.80
C GLY A 83 -4.39 -1.56 -8.30
N TYR A 84 -4.12 -2.64 -7.56
CA TYR A 84 -4.55 -3.98 -7.93
C TYR A 84 -6.08 -4.10 -7.91
N MET A 85 -6.70 -3.66 -6.80
CA MET A 85 -8.14 -3.68 -6.60
C MET A 85 -8.92 -2.79 -7.57
N LYS A 86 -8.26 -1.78 -8.14
CA LYS A 86 -8.83 -0.86 -9.13
C LYS A 86 -8.40 -1.16 -10.57
N ASN A 87 -7.75 -2.30 -10.82
CA ASN A 87 -7.23 -2.69 -12.14
C ASN A 87 -6.37 -1.60 -12.79
N LEU A 88 -5.47 -0.98 -12.01
CA LEU A 88 -4.54 0.05 -12.46
C LEU A 88 -3.23 -0.54 -12.98
N THR A 89 -2.40 0.32 -13.58
CA THR A 89 -1.08 -0.01 -14.10
C THR A 89 0.04 0.48 -13.17
N PHE A 90 1.19 -0.16 -13.23
CA PHE A 90 2.29 0.00 -12.29
C PHE A 90 3.63 0.20 -12.99
N ALA A 91 4.47 1.08 -12.44
CA ALA A 91 5.90 1.10 -12.76
C ALA A 91 6.61 -0.08 -12.07
N LEU A 92 6.98 -1.11 -12.84
CA LEU A 92 7.59 -2.33 -12.32
C LEU A 92 8.95 -2.61 -12.98
N PRO A 93 9.98 -3.02 -12.20
CA PRO A 93 11.22 -3.56 -12.77
C PRO A 93 10.97 -4.95 -13.36
N SER A 94 11.91 -5.47 -14.17
CA SER A 94 11.83 -6.85 -14.68
C SER A 94 11.89 -7.91 -13.58
N GLY A 95 12.48 -7.60 -12.43
CA GLY A 95 12.57 -8.45 -11.25
C GLY A 95 12.88 -7.65 -9.99
N ALA A 96 12.79 -8.31 -8.82
CA ALA A 96 12.98 -7.70 -7.51
C ALA A 96 12.08 -6.46 -7.30
N ASN A 97 12.63 -5.37 -6.74
CA ASN A 97 11.88 -4.23 -6.21
C ASN A 97 12.53 -2.85 -6.43
N TYR A 98 13.49 -2.74 -7.36
CA TYR A 98 14.24 -1.50 -7.62
C TYR A 98 14.15 -1.06 -9.07
N LEU A 99 13.81 0.21 -9.27
CA LEU A 99 13.98 0.95 -10.52
C LEU A 99 15.00 2.07 -10.27
N GLY A 100 16.29 1.72 -10.37
CA GLY A 100 17.39 2.60 -9.96
C GLY A 100 17.85 2.34 -8.53
N ASN A 101 18.49 3.34 -7.92
CA ASN A 101 19.13 3.33 -6.60
C ASN A 101 20.32 2.32 -6.50
N PRO A 102 21.58 2.80 -6.43
CA PRO A 102 21.98 4.16 -6.05
C PRO A 102 21.93 5.17 -7.20
N GLY A 103 21.93 4.72 -8.45
CA GLY A 103 21.79 5.60 -9.62
C GLY A 103 20.38 6.17 -9.77
N ASP A 104 20.27 7.25 -10.53
CA ASP A 104 18.98 7.85 -10.84
C ASP A 104 18.09 6.92 -11.66
N PHE A 105 16.79 6.99 -11.41
CA PHE A 105 15.81 6.34 -12.27
C PHE A 105 15.89 6.88 -13.70
N LYS A 106 15.82 5.96 -14.66
CA LYS A 106 15.67 6.25 -16.08
C LYS A 106 14.42 5.55 -16.60
N TYR A 107 13.66 6.22 -17.46
CA TYR A 107 12.45 5.66 -18.09
C TYR A 107 12.68 4.25 -18.66
N SER A 108 13.82 4.02 -19.31
CA SER A 108 14.19 2.75 -19.95
C SER A 108 14.40 1.58 -18.99
N MET A 109 14.40 1.81 -17.68
CA MET A 109 14.51 0.74 -16.68
C MET A 109 13.21 -0.06 -16.54
N ILE A 110 12.07 0.50 -16.98
CA ILE A 110 10.81 -0.23 -17.01
C ILE A 110 10.78 -1.05 -18.31
N PRO A 111 10.63 -2.39 -18.24
CA PRO A 111 10.58 -3.22 -19.42
C PRO A 111 9.40 -2.85 -20.33
N LYS A 112 9.61 -2.86 -21.65
CA LYS A 112 8.55 -2.50 -22.62
C LYS A 112 7.29 -3.35 -22.45
N TYR A 113 7.43 -4.64 -22.18
CA TYR A 113 6.29 -5.57 -21.95
C TYR A 113 5.55 -5.33 -20.63
N LEU A 114 6.03 -4.42 -19.78
CA LEU A 114 5.38 -3.94 -18.55
C LEU A 114 5.03 -2.45 -18.64
N MET A 115 5.08 -1.85 -19.82
CA MET A 115 4.72 -0.45 -20.04
C MET A 115 3.48 -0.37 -20.94
N PRO A 116 2.42 0.36 -20.55
CA PRO A 116 1.28 0.59 -21.43
C PRO A 116 1.68 1.43 -22.66
N THR A 117 0.88 1.38 -23.73
CA THR A 117 1.17 2.11 -24.98
C THR A 117 1.22 3.63 -24.81
N SER A 118 0.54 4.16 -23.79
CA SER A 118 0.62 5.57 -23.39
C SER A 118 2.02 5.98 -22.89
N GLY A 119 2.85 5.02 -22.48
CA GLY A 119 4.11 5.27 -21.78
C GLY A 119 3.92 5.80 -20.35
N LYS A 120 2.69 5.79 -19.83
CA LYS A 120 2.32 6.34 -18.53
C LYS A 120 1.62 5.29 -17.67
N VAL A 121 2.00 5.20 -16.40
CA VAL A 121 1.38 4.27 -15.44
C VAL A 121 0.66 5.02 -14.33
N ASP A 122 -0.28 4.34 -13.69
CA ASP A 122 -1.09 4.94 -12.63
C ASP A 122 -0.33 4.96 -11.29
N ILE A 123 0.37 3.87 -10.94
CA ILE A 123 1.01 3.71 -9.63
C ILE A 123 2.53 3.52 -9.78
N PHE A 124 3.31 4.34 -9.08
CA PHE A 124 4.75 4.12 -8.89
C PHE A 124 5.02 3.97 -7.39
N ALA A 125 5.41 2.78 -6.94
CA ALA A 125 5.63 2.52 -5.51
C ALA A 125 6.82 1.56 -5.24
N VAL A 126 7.76 1.42 -6.16
CA VAL A 126 8.99 0.62 -5.98
C VAL A 126 10.16 1.48 -5.49
N HIS A 127 11.25 0.86 -5.02
CA HIS A 127 12.43 1.62 -4.64
C HIS A 127 13.05 2.32 -5.86
N THR A 128 13.32 3.60 -5.70
CA THR A 128 13.90 4.47 -6.73
C THR A 128 14.73 5.56 -6.04
N ARG A 129 15.53 6.27 -6.82
CA ARG A 129 16.12 7.55 -6.43
C ARG A 129 15.46 8.65 -7.24
N LEU A 130 14.84 9.63 -6.58
CA LEU A 130 14.04 10.66 -7.21
C LEU A 130 14.84 11.36 -8.32
N SER A 131 14.24 11.46 -9.49
CA SER A 131 14.84 12.02 -10.70
C SER A 131 13.77 12.70 -11.57
N PRO A 132 14.15 13.62 -12.48
CA PRO A 132 13.21 14.22 -13.42
C PRO A 132 12.49 13.23 -14.33
N ASP A 133 13.09 12.06 -14.58
CA ASP A 133 12.55 11.02 -15.47
C ASP A 133 11.24 10.40 -14.96
N HIS A 134 10.93 10.52 -13.67
CA HIS A 134 9.62 10.08 -13.15
C HIS A 134 8.47 10.85 -13.79
N ASN A 135 8.65 12.13 -14.14
CA ASN A 135 7.60 12.89 -14.84
C ASN A 135 7.34 12.36 -16.26
N LYS A 136 8.25 11.56 -16.84
CA LYS A 136 8.01 10.89 -18.13
C LYS A 136 7.07 9.70 -17.99
N VAL A 137 7.01 9.06 -16.83
CA VAL A 137 6.20 7.85 -16.57
C VAL A 137 4.87 8.18 -15.87
N MET A 138 4.80 9.29 -15.14
CA MET A 138 3.60 9.65 -14.39
C MET A 138 2.70 10.63 -15.18
N PRO A 139 1.36 10.48 -15.13
CA PRO A 139 0.40 11.49 -15.61
C PRO A 139 0.55 12.85 -14.92
N GLU A 140 0.03 13.92 -15.52
CA GLU A 140 0.17 15.30 -15.00
C GLU A 140 -0.56 15.53 -13.68
N ASP A 141 -1.69 14.88 -13.47
CA ASP A 141 -2.53 14.97 -12.27
C ASP A 141 -2.05 14.06 -11.12
N THR A 142 -0.88 13.44 -11.28
CA THR A 142 -0.30 12.54 -10.26
C THR A 142 -0.15 13.23 -8.91
N LYS A 143 -0.61 12.54 -7.85
CA LYS A 143 -0.29 12.92 -6.47
C LYS A 143 1.05 12.33 -6.05
N TRP A 144 1.96 13.21 -5.63
CA TRP A 144 3.31 12.87 -5.22
C TRP A 144 3.37 12.73 -3.70
N VAL A 145 3.67 11.52 -3.24
CA VAL A 145 3.68 11.15 -1.84
C VAL A 145 5.05 10.60 -1.45
N THR A 146 5.49 10.88 -0.23
CA THR A 146 6.66 10.23 0.37
C THR A 146 6.53 10.18 1.89
N ALA A 147 7.51 9.62 2.58
CA ALA A 147 7.53 9.53 4.04
C ALA A 147 8.88 9.95 4.60
N VAL A 148 8.87 10.55 5.78
CA VAL A 148 10.05 10.81 6.61
C VAL A 148 9.94 10.06 7.94
N ARG A 149 11.09 9.89 8.60
CA ARG A 149 11.20 9.24 9.91
C ARG A 149 12.27 9.94 10.72
N GLU A 150 12.13 9.89 12.04
CA GLU A 150 13.11 10.44 12.96
C GLU A 150 14.52 9.88 12.64
N PRO A 151 15.53 10.73 12.39
CA PRO A 151 16.79 10.29 11.80
C PRO A 151 17.56 9.25 12.63
N VAL A 152 17.50 9.33 13.96
CA VAL A 152 18.20 8.34 14.81
C VAL A 152 17.54 6.98 14.68
N SER A 153 16.22 6.93 14.77
CA SER A 153 15.42 5.71 14.62
C SER A 153 15.55 5.09 13.22
N LEU A 154 15.65 5.93 12.19
CA LEU A 154 15.92 5.51 10.82
C LEU A 154 17.32 4.88 10.72
N TYR A 155 18.36 5.59 11.19
CA TYR A 155 19.74 5.12 11.08
C TYR A 155 19.98 3.84 11.90
N GLU A 156 19.42 3.74 13.11
CA GLU A 156 19.40 2.50 13.91
C GLU A 156 18.78 1.34 13.10
N SER A 157 17.67 1.60 12.40
CA SER A 157 16.99 0.59 11.59
C SER A 157 17.84 0.15 10.39
N LEU A 158 18.49 1.07 9.67
CA LEU A 158 19.41 0.74 8.58
C LEU A 158 20.60 -0.08 9.08
N PHE A 159 21.26 0.42 10.14
CA PHE A 159 22.47 -0.16 10.69
C PHE A 159 22.28 -1.61 11.09
N ASN A 160 21.19 -1.89 11.80
CA ASN A 160 20.85 -3.24 12.23
C ASN A 160 20.36 -4.12 11.08
N PHE A 161 19.48 -3.61 10.22
CA PHE A 161 18.87 -4.41 9.16
C PHE A 161 19.88 -4.87 8.11
N PHE A 162 20.81 -3.99 7.72
CA PHE A 162 21.82 -4.30 6.71
C PHE A 162 23.13 -4.84 7.32
N GLY A 163 23.19 -5.04 8.64
CA GLY A 163 24.38 -5.54 9.31
C GLY A 163 25.59 -4.64 9.11
N MET A 164 25.38 -3.31 9.09
CA MET A 164 26.40 -2.32 8.73
C MET A 164 27.63 -2.36 9.65
N LYS A 165 27.48 -2.87 10.89
CA LYS A 165 28.60 -3.16 11.80
C LYS A 165 29.73 -3.97 11.16
N ASN A 166 29.39 -4.91 10.28
CA ASN A 166 30.38 -5.77 9.63
C ASN A 166 31.20 -5.00 8.59
N SER A 167 30.59 -3.98 7.97
CA SER A 167 31.25 -3.11 6.99
C SER A 167 32.04 -2.01 7.68
N TYR A 168 31.46 -1.39 8.72
CA TYR A 168 32.04 -0.24 9.41
C TYR A 168 33.02 -0.63 10.53
N LYS A 169 33.04 -1.90 10.94
CA LYS A 169 33.93 -2.45 11.98
C LYS A 169 33.75 -1.81 13.36
N PHE A 170 32.52 -1.42 13.69
CA PHE A 170 32.12 -0.93 15.00
C PHE A 170 30.63 -1.21 15.23
N ASN A 171 30.19 -1.26 16.48
CA ASN A 171 28.78 -1.34 16.87
C ASN A 171 28.15 0.06 17.02
N LEU A 172 26.82 0.14 16.99
CA LEU A 172 26.11 1.41 16.95
C LEU A 172 26.41 2.30 18.18
N ASP A 173 26.56 1.70 19.35
CA ASP A 173 26.94 2.34 20.62
C ASP A 173 28.35 2.97 20.58
N GLU A 174 29.27 2.39 19.80
CA GLU A 174 30.62 2.91 19.59
C GLU A 174 30.66 4.14 18.66
N MET A 175 29.53 4.61 18.12
CA MET A 175 29.54 5.82 17.29
C MET A 175 29.96 7.07 18.06
N ALA A 176 29.60 7.17 19.33
CA ALA A 176 29.94 8.33 20.17
C ALA A 176 31.44 8.47 20.44
N THR A 177 32.20 7.38 20.29
CA THR A 177 33.66 7.38 20.55
C THR A 177 34.47 7.80 19.32
N LYS A 178 33.80 8.07 18.18
CA LYS A 178 34.44 8.37 16.91
C LYS A 178 34.27 9.85 16.54
N PRO A 179 35.34 10.51 16.04
CA PRO A 179 35.22 11.87 15.52
C PRO A 179 34.19 11.97 14.39
N LEU A 180 33.41 13.05 14.35
CA LEU A 180 32.40 13.27 13.32
C LEU A 180 33.01 13.26 11.91
N GLU A 181 34.23 13.78 11.76
CA GLU A 181 34.98 13.81 10.50
C GLU A 181 35.29 12.40 9.97
N GLU A 182 35.49 11.43 10.86
CA GLU A 182 35.67 10.02 10.48
C GLU A 182 34.34 9.39 10.09
N LEU A 183 33.28 9.64 10.87
CA LEU A 183 31.93 9.15 10.56
C LEU A 183 31.43 9.70 9.22
N MET A 184 31.73 10.97 8.91
CA MET A 184 31.37 11.61 7.64
C MET A 184 32.09 10.98 6.44
N LYS A 185 33.24 10.34 6.62
CA LYS A 185 33.98 9.62 5.57
C LYS A 185 33.48 8.20 5.34
N LEU A 186 32.57 7.70 6.17
CA LEU A 186 32.02 6.35 5.98
C LEU A 186 31.30 6.26 4.62
N PRO A 187 31.61 5.22 3.82
CA PRO A 187 30.92 5.00 2.56
C PRO A 187 29.50 4.52 2.82
N ARG A 188 28.63 4.73 1.83
CA ARG A 188 27.32 4.09 1.82
C ARG A 188 27.50 2.58 1.68
N TYR A 189 26.84 1.81 2.54
CA TYR A 189 26.81 0.36 2.45
C TYR A 189 26.14 -0.07 1.13
N GLY A 190 26.88 -0.83 0.33
CA GLY A 190 26.48 -1.24 -1.03
C GLY A 190 26.21 -0.05 -1.96
N ASP A 191 26.85 1.09 -1.73
CA ASP A 191 26.63 2.39 -2.40
C ASP A 191 25.23 3.00 -2.21
N LYS A 192 24.36 2.36 -1.43
CA LYS A 192 22.94 2.73 -1.28
C LYS A 192 22.59 3.31 0.08
N PHE A 193 23.06 2.68 1.15
CA PHE A 193 22.56 2.91 2.50
C PHE A 193 23.58 3.65 3.38
N GLY A 194 23.20 4.75 4.02
CA GLY A 194 24.13 5.47 4.89
C GLY A 194 23.54 6.72 5.52
N LYS A 195 24.40 7.69 5.80
CA LYS A 195 24.01 8.99 6.34
C LYS A 195 23.01 9.71 5.43
N ASN A 196 22.15 10.54 6.01
CA ASN A 196 21.16 11.36 5.27
C ASN A 196 20.36 10.55 4.22
N GLN A 197 19.87 9.37 4.61
CA GLN A 197 19.25 8.42 3.69
C GLN A 197 17.99 8.98 3.02
N MET A 198 17.17 9.76 3.72
CA MET A 198 15.94 10.30 3.15
C MET A 198 16.26 11.29 2.02
N LEU A 199 17.20 12.21 2.25
CA LEU A 199 17.68 13.13 1.21
C LEU A 199 18.32 12.40 0.03
N PHE A 200 19.06 11.32 0.29
CA PHE A 200 19.64 10.49 -0.76
C PHE A 200 18.59 9.86 -1.67
N ASP A 201 17.55 9.28 -1.07
CA ASP A 201 16.41 8.72 -1.79
C ASP A 201 15.66 9.80 -2.57
N MET A 202 15.59 11.03 -2.04
CA MET A 202 15.05 12.22 -2.70
C MET A 202 15.95 12.81 -3.80
N GLY A 203 17.04 12.13 -4.18
CA GLY A 203 17.87 12.51 -5.32
C GLY A 203 19.02 13.47 -4.99
N TYR A 204 19.24 13.78 -3.72
CA TYR A 204 20.32 14.67 -3.28
C TYR A 204 21.59 13.91 -2.91
N LYS A 205 22.72 14.61 -2.94
CA LYS A 205 24.04 14.08 -2.58
C LYS A 205 24.29 14.27 -1.08
N ASP A 206 25.22 13.50 -0.54
CA ASP A 206 25.61 13.58 0.87
C ASP A 206 26.19 14.92 1.30
N ASN A 207 26.98 15.53 0.42
CA ASN A 207 27.73 16.73 0.73
C ASN A 207 26.98 17.92 0.13
N MET A 208 26.23 18.63 0.97
CA MET A 208 25.57 19.88 0.64
C MET A 208 25.95 20.92 1.68
N THR A 209 26.19 22.15 1.24
CA THR A 209 26.21 23.31 2.12
C THR A 209 24.83 23.53 2.74
N VAL A 210 24.76 24.25 3.86
CA VAL A 210 23.48 24.60 4.50
C VAL A 210 22.55 25.33 3.54
N ALA A 211 23.08 26.23 2.70
CA ALA A 211 22.29 26.95 1.71
C ALA A 211 21.68 26.01 0.65
N GLU A 212 22.48 25.08 0.11
CA GLU A 212 22.00 24.06 -0.83
C GLU A 212 20.95 23.15 -0.21
N LEU A 213 21.15 22.75 1.05
CA LEU A 213 20.20 21.94 1.80
C LEU A 213 18.85 22.66 1.98
N MET A 214 18.85 23.94 2.36
CA MET A 214 17.60 24.69 2.51
C MET A 214 16.86 24.85 1.17
N VAL A 215 17.60 24.98 0.06
CA VAL A 215 17.01 24.96 -1.29
C VAL A 215 16.45 23.57 -1.62
N ALA A 216 17.16 22.50 -1.27
CA ALA A 216 16.72 21.12 -1.46
C ALA A 216 15.42 20.84 -0.71
N ILE A 217 15.33 21.21 0.58
CA ILE A 217 14.12 21.04 1.39
C ILE A 217 12.94 21.78 0.77
N LYS A 218 13.12 23.03 0.33
CA LYS A 218 12.06 23.79 -0.37
C LYS A 218 11.61 23.13 -1.67
N LYS A 219 12.53 22.53 -2.43
CA LYS A 219 12.21 21.78 -3.66
C LYS A 219 11.43 20.50 -3.35
N VAL A 220 11.81 19.76 -2.30
CA VAL A 220 11.05 18.60 -1.84
C VAL A 220 9.65 19.03 -1.39
N ASP A 221 9.55 20.08 -0.59
CA ASP A 221 8.27 20.60 -0.07
C ASP A 221 7.32 21.05 -1.19
N LYS A 222 7.87 21.59 -2.28
CA LYS A 222 7.09 21.95 -3.47
C LYS A 222 6.71 20.73 -4.33
N LYS A 223 7.49 19.66 -4.30
CA LYS A 223 7.31 18.50 -5.18
C LYS A 223 6.28 17.50 -4.67
N PHE A 224 6.21 17.31 -3.36
CA PHE A 224 5.32 16.32 -2.74
C PHE A 224 4.03 16.99 -2.24
N ASP A 225 2.89 16.46 -2.68
CA ASP A 225 1.56 16.85 -2.20
C ASP A 225 1.36 16.46 -0.73
N LEU A 226 1.98 15.35 -0.30
CA LEU A 226 1.98 14.89 1.09
C LEU A 226 3.29 14.19 1.46
N VAL A 227 3.82 14.56 2.62
CA VAL A 227 4.95 13.89 3.27
C VAL A 227 4.46 13.31 4.59
N LEU A 228 4.38 11.98 4.66
CA LEU A 228 3.95 11.26 5.85
C LEU A 228 5.07 11.23 6.90
N VAL A 229 4.70 11.16 8.18
CA VAL A 229 5.65 11.03 9.29
C VAL A 229 5.48 9.66 9.92
N ALA A 230 6.53 8.84 9.87
CA ALA A 230 6.45 7.43 10.28
C ALA A 230 6.06 7.23 11.76
N GLU A 231 6.45 8.15 12.65
CA GLU A 231 6.03 8.13 14.06
C GLU A 231 4.54 8.45 14.26
N HIS A 232 3.92 9.10 13.28
CA HIS A 232 2.52 9.52 13.24
C HIS A 232 1.78 8.82 12.09
N LEU A 233 2.05 7.53 11.89
CA LEU A 233 1.61 6.82 10.69
C LEU A 233 0.08 6.79 10.57
N ASP A 234 -0.66 6.51 11.64
CA ASP A 234 -2.12 6.46 11.57
C ASP A 234 -2.72 7.83 11.18
N GLU A 235 -2.27 8.92 11.80
CA GLU A 235 -2.66 10.29 11.43
C GLU A 235 -2.25 10.62 9.98
N SER A 236 -1.06 10.18 9.57
CA SER A 236 -0.57 10.35 8.21
C SER A 236 -1.42 9.60 7.17
N LEU A 237 -1.98 8.44 7.53
CA LEU A 237 -2.88 7.68 6.67
C LEU A 237 -4.25 8.31 6.56
N ILE A 238 -4.76 8.96 7.61
CA ILE A 238 -5.98 9.78 7.51
C ILE A 238 -5.73 10.96 6.56
N LEU A 239 -4.61 11.67 6.68
CA LEU A 239 -4.27 12.74 5.74
C LEU A 239 -4.11 12.24 4.30
N LEU A 240 -3.56 11.03 4.11
CA LEU A 240 -3.43 10.39 2.80
C LEU A 240 -4.81 10.03 2.22
N LYS A 241 -5.70 9.47 3.04
CA LYS A 241 -7.09 9.16 2.69
C LYS A 241 -7.80 10.40 2.14
N GLU A 242 -7.67 11.52 2.84
CA GLU A 242 -8.28 12.79 2.43
C GLU A 242 -7.66 13.36 1.15
N LEU A 243 -6.32 13.29 1.00
CA LEU A 243 -5.63 13.74 -0.21
C LEU A 243 -6.12 13.00 -1.46
N LEU A 244 -6.32 11.69 -1.33
CA LEU A 244 -6.62 10.80 -2.45
C LEU A 244 -8.11 10.52 -2.63
N CYS A 245 -8.97 11.07 -1.78
CA CYS A 245 -10.41 10.76 -1.77
C CYS A 245 -10.67 9.25 -1.63
N TRP A 246 -9.86 8.61 -0.81
CA TRP A 246 -9.94 7.18 -0.53
C TRP A 246 -10.83 6.91 0.68
N SER A 247 -11.23 5.64 0.85
CA SER A 247 -11.91 5.16 2.05
C SER A 247 -10.90 4.65 3.09
N LEU A 248 -11.36 4.39 4.31
CA LEU A 248 -10.52 3.73 5.34
C LEU A 248 -10.07 2.32 4.90
N HIS A 249 -10.90 1.60 4.14
CA HIS A 249 -10.56 0.28 3.60
C HIS A 249 -9.40 0.34 2.60
N ASP A 250 -9.24 1.45 1.89
CA ASP A 250 -8.16 1.62 0.92
C ASP A 250 -6.80 1.86 1.61
N VAL A 251 -6.78 2.39 2.83
CA VAL A 251 -5.56 2.71 3.60
C VAL A 251 -5.28 1.76 4.78
N VAL A 252 -6.17 0.80 5.06
CA VAL A 252 -5.95 -0.20 6.13
C VAL A 252 -4.73 -1.05 5.83
N PHE A 253 -3.94 -1.40 6.85
CA PHE A 253 -2.75 -2.24 6.68
C PHE A 253 -2.54 -3.16 7.87
N PHE A 254 -1.98 -4.34 7.64
CA PHE A 254 -1.41 -5.13 8.74
C PHE A 254 -0.02 -4.62 9.08
N THR A 255 0.25 -4.46 10.37
CA THR A 255 1.50 -3.89 10.88
C THR A 255 2.70 -4.80 10.63
N LYS A 256 3.13 -4.92 9.38
CA LYS A 256 4.35 -5.65 8.99
C LYS A 256 5.54 -4.88 9.54
N ASN A 257 6.48 -5.54 10.21
CA ASN A 257 7.67 -4.90 10.81
C ASN A 257 7.47 -4.15 12.12
N ALA A 258 6.39 -4.42 12.87
CA ALA A 258 6.44 -4.15 14.30
C ALA A 258 7.58 -4.99 14.91
N ARG A 259 8.56 -4.32 15.54
CA ARG A 259 9.58 -5.03 16.34
C ARG A 259 8.81 -5.79 17.40
N ARG A 260 9.05 -7.11 17.51
CA ARG A 260 8.29 -7.98 18.42
C ARG A 260 8.26 -7.37 19.83
N ALA A 261 7.10 -7.36 20.47
CA ALA A 261 6.89 -6.74 21.78
C ALA A 261 7.77 -7.35 22.88
N ASP A 262 8.27 -8.58 22.70
CA ASP A 262 9.16 -9.26 23.63
C ASP A 262 10.64 -8.84 23.48
N VAL A 263 11.01 -8.07 22.46
CA VAL A 263 12.33 -7.47 22.31
C VAL A 263 12.31 -6.09 22.97
N LYS A 264 12.78 -6.01 24.22
CA LYS A 264 12.97 -4.71 24.90
C LYS A 264 13.85 -3.81 24.04
N LYS A 265 13.36 -2.60 23.72
CA LYS A 265 14.22 -1.54 23.16
C LYS A 265 15.12 -1.06 24.30
N GLU A 266 16.35 -1.55 24.34
CA GLU A 266 17.36 -0.88 25.14
C GLU A 266 17.45 0.57 24.67
N LYS A 267 17.35 1.50 25.63
CA LYS A 267 17.45 2.92 25.31
C LYS A 267 18.88 3.18 24.87
N MET A 268 19.02 3.65 23.63
CA MET A 268 20.31 4.10 23.10
C MET A 268 20.90 5.17 24.02
N PRO A 269 22.21 5.10 24.34
CA PRO A 269 22.89 6.15 25.10
C PRO A 269 22.73 7.52 24.45
N LEU A 270 22.70 8.58 25.27
CA LEU A 270 22.44 9.94 24.79
C LEU A 270 23.55 10.41 23.84
N GLU A 271 24.80 10.09 24.15
CA GLU A 271 25.99 10.45 23.39
C GLU A 271 25.95 9.78 22.00
N THR A 272 25.56 8.50 21.95
CA THR A 272 25.36 7.77 20.68
C THR A 272 24.25 8.43 19.86
N ARG A 273 23.16 8.80 20.53
CA ARG A 273 22.02 9.48 19.90
C ARG A 273 22.46 10.81 19.25
N GLU A 274 23.25 11.60 19.96
CA GLU A 274 23.79 12.88 19.48
C GLU A 274 24.75 12.70 18.30
N ALA A 275 25.66 11.73 18.37
CA ALA A 275 26.57 11.41 17.26
C ALA A 275 25.81 11.04 15.98
N ILE A 276 24.73 10.25 16.10
CA ILE A 276 23.87 9.88 14.97
C ILE A 276 23.12 11.10 14.43
N LEU A 277 22.62 11.99 15.29
CA LEU A 277 21.99 13.24 14.84
C LEU A 277 22.96 14.12 14.06
N GLN A 278 24.20 14.29 14.55
CA GLN A 278 25.21 15.10 13.86
C GLN A 278 25.56 14.52 12.49
N LEU A 279 25.76 13.20 12.41
CA LEU A 279 26.00 12.49 11.15
C LEU A 279 24.84 12.65 10.15
N ASN A 280 23.59 12.71 10.65
CA ASN A 280 22.36 12.81 9.87
C ASN A 280 21.71 14.20 9.99
N SER A 281 22.52 15.26 10.11
CA SER A 281 22.04 16.62 10.35
C SER A 281 21.15 17.15 9.22
N ALA A 282 21.44 16.78 7.97
CA ALA A 282 20.64 17.20 6.84
C ALA A 282 19.24 16.55 6.84
N ASP A 283 19.17 15.25 7.16
CA ASP A 283 17.91 14.54 7.37
C ASP A 283 17.15 15.04 8.61
N SER A 284 17.86 15.54 9.63
CA SER A 284 17.23 16.16 10.80
C SER A 284 16.52 17.46 10.46
N LEU A 285 17.13 18.32 9.63
CA LEU A 285 16.48 19.53 9.15
C LEU A 285 15.29 19.21 8.25
N LEU A 286 15.42 18.22 7.36
CA LEU A 286 14.32 17.72 6.54
C LEU A 286 13.15 17.20 7.41
N TYR A 287 13.45 16.35 8.38
CA TYR A 287 12.46 15.74 9.28
C TYR A 287 11.71 16.81 10.07
N ASN A 288 12.43 17.75 10.69
CA ASN A 288 11.81 18.80 11.50
C ASN A 288 10.86 19.69 10.69
N HIS A 289 11.24 20.02 9.45
CA HIS A 289 10.38 20.76 8.52
C HIS A 289 9.04 20.03 8.28
N PHE A 290 9.11 18.75 7.91
CA PHE A 290 7.90 17.97 7.61
C PHE A 290 7.10 17.57 8.85
N LEU A 291 7.74 17.36 10.01
CA LEU A 291 7.04 17.15 11.27
C LEU A 291 6.23 18.39 11.66
N ALA A 292 6.79 19.60 11.51
CA ALA A 292 6.06 20.83 11.76
C ALA A 292 4.85 20.98 10.82
N LYS A 293 5.03 20.71 9.53
CA LYS A 293 3.92 20.73 8.55
C LYS A 293 2.85 19.67 8.86
N HIS A 294 3.26 18.49 9.30
CA HIS A 294 2.35 17.42 9.69
C HIS A 294 1.47 17.84 10.86
N LYS A 295 2.07 18.41 11.92
CA LYS A 295 1.32 18.95 13.08
C LYS A 295 0.29 19.99 12.66
N LEU A 296 0.68 20.93 11.80
CA LEU A 296 -0.24 21.94 11.25
C LEU A 296 -1.36 21.32 10.40
N ALA A 297 -1.06 20.26 9.64
CA ALA A 297 -2.07 19.55 8.85
C ALA A 297 -3.09 18.82 9.73
N VAL A 298 -2.64 18.19 10.81
CA VAL A 298 -3.50 17.56 11.83
C VAL A 298 -4.40 18.60 12.49
N GLU A 299 -3.84 19.73 12.92
CA GLU A 299 -4.61 20.83 13.51
C GLU A 299 -5.68 21.37 12.54
N LYS A 300 -5.31 21.56 11.27
CA LYS A 300 -6.23 22.03 10.22
C LYS A 300 -7.33 21.02 9.90
N PHE A 301 -7.02 19.72 9.93
CA PHE A 301 -8.03 18.67 9.76
C PHE A 301 -9.02 18.63 10.94
N GLY A 302 -8.55 19.05 12.12
CA GLY A 302 -9.30 19.10 13.37
C GLY A 302 -8.85 17.98 14.30
N ILE A 303 -8.34 18.34 15.48
CA ILE A 303 -7.72 17.40 16.43
C ILE A 303 -8.70 16.29 16.85
N GLN A 304 -9.93 16.65 17.21
CA GLN A 304 -10.94 15.65 17.62
C GLN A 304 -11.33 14.75 16.45
N LYS A 305 -11.59 15.33 15.28
CA LYS A 305 -11.92 14.58 14.06
C LYS A 305 -10.79 13.61 13.68
N MET A 306 -9.53 14.04 13.80
CA MET A 306 -8.36 13.19 13.57
C MET A 306 -8.34 12.00 14.54
N ALA A 307 -8.56 12.26 15.83
CA ALA A 307 -8.59 11.20 16.84
C ALA A 307 -9.69 10.17 16.56
N ASP A 308 -10.87 10.64 16.16
CA ASP A 308 -12.01 9.78 15.83
C ASP A 308 -11.72 8.92 14.58
N GLU A 309 -11.20 9.51 13.49
CA GLU A 309 -10.84 8.78 12.27
C GLU A 309 -9.68 7.79 12.50
N VAL A 310 -8.70 8.14 13.33
CA VAL A 310 -7.63 7.23 13.74
C VAL A 310 -8.19 6.05 14.54
N ALA A 311 -9.15 6.29 15.45
CA ALA A 311 -9.81 5.22 16.19
C ALA A 311 -10.59 4.30 15.25
N SER A 312 -11.32 4.84 14.26
CA SER A 312 -11.99 4.06 13.23
C SER A 312 -11.01 3.24 12.38
N LEU A 313 -9.88 3.82 11.96
CA LEU A 313 -8.84 3.11 11.21
C LEU A 313 -8.26 1.93 12.01
N ARG A 314 -8.08 2.10 13.32
CA ARG A 314 -7.58 1.03 14.20
C ARG A 314 -8.62 -0.07 14.38
N GLY A 315 -9.88 0.28 14.65
CA GLY A 315 -10.97 -0.70 14.74
C GLY A 315 -11.12 -1.53 13.45
N LEU A 316 -11.08 -0.87 12.29
CA LEU A 316 -11.15 -1.56 11.00
C LEU A 316 -9.96 -2.50 10.76
N ARG A 317 -8.78 -2.13 11.26
CA ARG A 317 -7.59 -2.98 11.16
C ARG A 317 -7.73 -4.25 12.01
N ASP A 318 -8.31 -4.12 13.20
CA ASP A 318 -8.55 -5.25 14.09
C ASP A 318 -9.60 -6.20 13.48
N GLU A 319 -10.68 -5.65 12.91
CA GLU A 319 -11.69 -6.40 12.16
C GLU A 319 -11.06 -7.20 11.01
N TYR A 320 -10.27 -6.55 10.14
CA TYR A 320 -9.57 -7.26 9.06
C TYR A 320 -8.59 -8.32 9.56
N PHE A 321 -7.95 -8.10 10.71
CA PHE A 321 -7.03 -9.06 11.29
C PHE A 321 -7.75 -10.35 11.71
N GLU A 322 -8.93 -10.20 12.32
CA GLU A 322 -9.80 -11.30 12.71
C GLU A 322 -10.40 -12.02 11.50
N ASP A 323 -11.01 -11.28 10.57
CA ASP A 323 -11.69 -11.82 9.39
C ASP A 323 -10.75 -12.58 8.45
N CYS A 324 -9.55 -12.04 8.23
CA CYS A 324 -8.53 -12.71 7.43
C CYS A 324 -7.86 -13.89 8.16
N GLY A 325 -8.24 -14.16 9.42
CA GLY A 325 -7.68 -15.22 10.23
C GLY A 325 -6.16 -15.10 10.37
N VAL A 326 -5.66 -13.88 10.52
CA VAL A 326 -4.22 -13.61 10.48
C VAL A 326 -3.54 -14.22 11.70
N LYS A 327 -2.50 -15.01 11.45
CA LYS A 327 -1.62 -15.57 12.47
C LYS A 327 -0.24 -14.94 12.34
N GLU A 328 0.25 -14.43 13.46
CA GLU A 328 1.61 -13.90 13.56
C GLU A 328 2.61 -15.06 13.63
N VAL A 329 3.51 -15.16 12.65
CA VAL A 329 4.59 -16.15 12.65
C VAL A 329 5.84 -15.52 13.22
N LYS A 330 6.38 -16.18 14.25
CA LYS A 330 7.62 -15.76 14.91
C LYS A 330 8.82 -16.45 14.26
N GLY A 331 9.69 -15.68 13.60
CA GLY A 331 10.99 -16.16 13.11
C GLY A 331 10.99 -16.69 11.67
N LYS A 332 12.06 -17.39 11.29
CA LYS A 332 12.23 -17.97 9.95
C LYS A 332 11.52 -19.32 9.87
N ASP A 333 10.34 -19.36 9.26
CA ASP A 333 9.74 -20.63 8.85
C ASP A 333 10.26 -21.01 7.44
N PRO A 334 11.00 -22.13 7.29
CA PRO A 334 11.54 -22.58 6.02
C PRO A 334 10.49 -23.16 5.04
N SER A 335 9.24 -23.37 5.48
CA SER A 335 8.15 -23.90 4.65
C SER A 335 7.38 -22.83 3.87
N LEU A 336 7.61 -21.55 4.18
CA LEU A 336 6.85 -20.44 3.64
C LEU A 336 7.58 -19.82 2.43
N GLU A 337 6.84 -19.55 1.34
CA GLU A 337 7.23 -18.60 0.26
C GLU A 337 7.57 -17.18 0.78
N PHE A 338 7.44 -16.96 2.08
CA PHE A 338 7.62 -15.73 2.82
C PHE A 338 9.06 -15.63 3.34
N LYS A 339 10.00 -15.26 2.46
CA LYS A 339 11.36 -14.89 2.89
C LYS A 339 11.37 -13.49 3.49
N GLU A 340 11.42 -13.40 4.82
CA GLU A 340 11.84 -12.19 5.52
C GLU A 340 13.35 -12.19 5.80
N TYR A 341 14.01 -11.07 5.49
CA TYR A 341 15.46 -10.98 5.45
C TYR A 341 16.15 -10.93 6.83
N SER A 342 15.49 -10.43 7.88
CA SER A 342 16.15 -10.15 9.17
C SER A 342 15.76 -11.10 10.32
N GLY A 343 14.61 -11.77 10.26
CA GLY A 343 14.09 -12.57 11.39
C GLY A 343 13.73 -11.76 12.65
N LEU A 344 13.77 -10.42 12.58
CA LEU A 344 13.52 -9.47 13.67
C LEU A 344 12.11 -8.84 13.61
N VAL A 345 11.28 -9.34 12.70
CA VAL A 345 9.99 -8.80 12.32
C VAL A 345 8.97 -9.93 12.31
N SER A 346 7.75 -9.59 12.67
CA SER A 346 6.59 -10.46 12.53
C SER A 346 6.15 -10.58 11.06
N SER A 347 6.09 -11.82 10.59
CA SER A 347 5.41 -12.19 9.33
C SER A 347 3.97 -12.61 9.63
N TYR A 348 3.07 -12.44 8.65
CA TYR A 348 1.67 -12.83 8.78
C TYR A 348 1.35 -14.00 7.85
N VAL A 349 0.67 -15.00 8.38
CA VAL A 349 0.05 -16.09 7.60
C VAL A 349 -1.46 -15.95 7.75
N ILE A 350 -2.18 -15.95 6.65
CA ILE A 350 -3.65 -15.91 6.67
C ILE A 350 -4.21 -17.33 6.81
N GLY A 351 -5.30 -17.47 7.56
CA GLY A 351 -5.95 -18.76 7.77
C GLY A 351 -6.65 -19.30 6.52
N ASN A 352 -6.96 -18.42 5.57
CA ASN A 352 -7.59 -18.76 4.30
C ASN A 352 -7.05 -17.92 3.14
N ASN A 353 -6.36 -18.55 2.18
CA ASN A 353 -5.80 -17.89 1.00
C ASN A 353 -6.82 -17.67 -0.13
N THR A 354 -8.10 -18.01 0.04
CA THR A 354 -9.12 -17.85 -1.01
C THR A 354 -9.67 -16.41 -1.08
N ASP A 355 -9.59 -15.65 0.01
CA ASP A 355 -9.97 -14.24 -0.01
C ASP A 355 -8.82 -13.41 -0.57
N GLU A 356 -9.02 -12.88 -1.77
CA GLU A 356 -8.05 -12.08 -2.49
C GLU A 356 -7.67 -10.80 -1.73
N ASN A 357 -8.60 -10.15 -1.03
CA ASN A 357 -8.34 -8.96 -0.23
C ASN A 357 -7.40 -9.29 0.94
N CYS A 358 -7.66 -10.39 1.64
CA CYS A 358 -6.82 -10.87 2.72
C CYS A 358 -5.42 -11.30 2.23
N LEU A 359 -5.37 -11.92 1.05
CA LEU A 359 -4.11 -12.32 0.43
C LEU A 359 -3.24 -11.10 0.12
N VAL A 360 -3.73 -10.14 -0.67
CA VAL A 360 -2.92 -8.96 -1.04
C VAL A 360 -2.51 -8.09 0.15
N LEU A 361 -3.34 -8.07 1.20
CA LEU A 361 -3.04 -7.38 2.44
C LEU A 361 -1.92 -8.05 3.24
N SER A 362 -1.79 -9.38 3.18
CA SER A 362 -0.76 -10.14 3.90
C SER A 362 0.53 -10.36 3.11
N LEU A 363 0.49 -10.34 1.77
CA LEU A 363 1.66 -10.62 0.92
C LEU A 363 2.89 -9.75 1.25
N PRO A 364 4.08 -10.34 1.40
CA PRO A 364 5.32 -9.58 1.47
C PRO A 364 5.62 -8.86 0.15
N GLU A 365 6.53 -7.89 0.21
CA GLU A 365 6.87 -7.01 -0.92
C GLU A 365 7.27 -7.77 -2.20
N LEU A 366 8.21 -8.72 -2.12
CA LEU A 366 8.72 -9.40 -3.31
C LEU A 366 7.67 -10.33 -3.96
N PRO A 367 6.93 -11.17 -3.19
CA PRO A 367 5.78 -11.90 -3.73
C PRO A 367 4.73 -11.00 -4.37
N LEU A 368 4.32 -9.90 -3.71
CA LEU A 368 3.33 -8.97 -4.25
C LEU A 368 3.79 -8.37 -5.58
N LEU A 369 5.02 -7.86 -5.66
CA LEU A 369 5.57 -7.33 -6.91
C LEU A 369 5.68 -8.40 -8.00
N SER A 370 5.93 -9.65 -7.63
CA SER A 370 5.96 -10.76 -8.59
C SER A 370 4.58 -11.08 -9.15
N ALA A 371 3.56 -11.09 -8.29
CA ALA A 371 2.16 -11.25 -8.70
C ALA A 371 1.72 -10.11 -9.64
N LEU A 372 2.03 -8.85 -9.29
CA LEU A 372 1.69 -7.68 -10.10
C LEU A 372 2.39 -7.68 -11.47
N ARG A 373 3.66 -8.13 -11.54
CA ARG A 373 4.36 -8.30 -12.82
C ARG A 373 3.63 -9.29 -13.73
N LYS A 374 3.19 -10.42 -13.19
CA LYS A 374 2.45 -11.44 -13.94
C LYS A 374 1.10 -10.88 -14.40
N TYR A 375 0.34 -10.30 -13.48
CA TYR A 375 -0.96 -9.69 -13.73
C TYR A 375 -0.89 -8.63 -14.84
N GLN A 376 0.02 -7.65 -14.73
CA GLN A 376 0.13 -6.57 -15.72
C GLN A 376 0.58 -7.08 -17.08
N LYS A 377 1.48 -8.07 -17.12
CA LYS A 377 1.90 -8.69 -18.39
C LYS A 377 0.72 -9.37 -19.09
N GLU A 378 -0.09 -10.14 -18.35
CA GLU A 378 -1.27 -10.81 -18.89
C GLU A 378 -2.31 -9.80 -19.37
N LYS A 379 -2.58 -8.76 -18.58
CA LYS A 379 -3.43 -7.63 -18.94
C LYS A 379 -3.01 -7.00 -20.28
N PHE A 380 -1.73 -6.68 -20.44
CA PHE A 380 -1.22 -6.02 -21.64
C PHE A 380 -1.22 -6.91 -22.89
N VAL A 381 -1.10 -8.23 -22.72
CA VAL A 381 -1.32 -9.18 -23.83
C VAL A 381 -2.77 -9.17 -24.28
N ILE A 382 -3.72 -9.16 -23.35
CA ILE A 382 -5.17 -9.13 -23.65
C ILE A 382 -5.57 -7.80 -24.32
N GLU A 383 -5.01 -6.69 -23.85
CA GLU A 383 -5.30 -5.33 -24.36
C GLU A 383 -4.55 -4.99 -25.67
N GLY A 384 -3.69 -5.87 -26.17
CA GLY A 384 -2.93 -5.65 -27.41
C GLY A 384 -1.81 -4.62 -27.29
N HIS A 385 -1.26 -4.43 -26.09
CA HIS A 385 -0.15 -3.52 -25.81
C HIS A 385 1.23 -4.16 -26.03
N ALA A 386 1.32 -5.50 -26.05
CA ALA A 386 2.56 -6.29 -26.03
C ALA A 386 2.85 -7.04 -27.33
#